data_AF-A0A3M1WI91-F1
#
_entry.id   AF-A0A3M1WI91-F1
#
_cell.length_a   1.000
_cell.length_b   1.000
_cell.length_c   1.000
_cell.angle_alpha   90.00
_cell.angle_beta   90.00
_cell.angle_gamma   90.00
#
_symmetry.space_group_name_H-M   'P 1'
#
loop_
_entity.id
_entity.type
_entity.pdbx_description
1 polymer ?
#
loop_
_entity_poly.entity_id
_entity_poly.type
_entity_poly.pdbx_seq_one_letter_code
_entity_poly.pdbx_strand_id
1 'polypeptide(L)'
;VLNDGRLVVAAPRMNGTLLHLFDPSGREVMGFGEVRQFDVGNEAENLFLNRGVVLVDGSGRISYVFRYAPRPTVQVFTARGQQVREFPIRGAAVALQVAAGRFDDSN
;
A
#
# COMPACT_ATOMS: atom_id res chain seq x y z
N VAL A 1 -4.24 -6.32 10.27
CA VAL A 1 -4.17 -6.03 11.72
C VAL A 1 -2.86 -6.59 12.23
N LEU A 2 -2.15 -5.88 13.10
CA LEU A 2 -0.93 -6.36 13.77
C LEU A 2 -1.29 -7.20 15.01
N ASN A 3 -0.35 -8.02 15.48
CA ASN A 3 -0.55 -8.90 16.65
C ASN A 3 -0.86 -8.14 17.95
N ASP A 4 -0.49 -6.86 18.04
CA ASP A 4 -0.77 -5.97 19.16
C ASP A 4 -2.12 -5.23 19.04
N GLY A 5 -2.94 -5.61 18.05
CA GLY A 5 -4.27 -5.03 17.80
C GLY A 5 -4.24 -3.73 16.98
N ARG A 6 -3.08 -3.17 16.66
CA ARG A 6 -3.01 -1.97 15.81
C ARG A 6 -3.45 -2.27 14.37
N LEU A 7 -4.12 -1.30 13.75
CA LEU A 7 -4.65 -1.41 12.39
C LEU A 7 -3.77 -0.64 11.41
N VAL A 8 -3.34 -1.31 10.34
CA VAL A 8 -2.65 -0.66 9.22
C VAL A 8 -3.67 -0.41 8.12
N VAL A 9 -3.80 0.84 7.69
CA VAL A 9 -4.73 1.28 6.65
C VAL A 9 -3.93 1.85 5.49
N ALA A 10 -4.24 1.38 4.28
CA ALA A 10 -3.73 1.93 3.04
C ALA A 10 -4.65 3.06 2.57
N ALA A 11 -4.20 4.31 2.71
CA ALA A 11 -4.95 5.48 2.29
C ALA A 11 -3.97 6.58 1.89
N PRO A 12 -3.49 6.61 0.63
CA PRO A 12 -2.64 7.69 0.15
C PRO A 12 -3.30 9.05 0.44
N ARG A 13 -2.57 9.97 1.07
CA ARG A 13 -3.03 11.33 1.40
C ARG A 13 -2.19 12.38 0.69
N MET A 14 -2.78 13.55 0.46
CA MET A 14 -2.12 14.71 -0.16
C MET A 14 -0.89 15.21 0.61
N ASN A 15 -0.81 14.93 1.91
CA ASN A 15 0.36 15.25 2.73
C ASN A 15 1.57 14.32 2.48
N GLY A 16 1.48 13.43 1.48
CA GLY A 16 2.57 12.53 1.08
C GLY A 16 2.60 11.20 1.83
N THR A 17 1.71 10.97 2.80
CA THR A 17 1.68 9.70 3.57
C THR A 17 0.93 8.60 2.83
N LEU A 18 1.50 7.40 2.81
CA LEU A 18 0.93 6.24 2.11
C LEU A 18 0.09 5.32 3.02
N LEU A 19 0.62 5.03 4.21
CA LEU A 19 0.06 4.10 5.18
C LEU A 19 -0.17 4.78 6.52
N HIS A 20 -1.24 4.37 7.19
CA HIS A 20 -1.66 4.92 8.47
C HIS A 20 -1.81 3.80 9.48
N LEU A 21 -1.28 4.01 10.68
CA LEU A 21 -1.38 3.08 11.78
C LEU A 21 -2.32 3.64 12.84
N PHE A 22 -3.31 2.85 13.24
CA PHE A 22 -4.27 3.19 14.28
C PHE A 22 -4.10 2.25 15.47
N ASP A 23 -4.27 2.77 16.68
CA ASP A 23 -4.38 1.95 17.87
C ASP A 23 -5.76 1.24 17.94
N PRO A 24 -5.95 0.27 18.85
CA PRO A 24 -7.23 -0.45 18.96
C PRO A 24 -8.44 0.44 19.30
N SER A 25 -8.21 1.68 19.77
CA SER A 25 -9.29 2.65 20.01
C SER A 25 -9.70 3.41 18.75
N GLY A 26 -9.01 3.19 17.63
CA GLY A 26 -9.25 3.88 16.36
C GLY A 26 -8.54 5.22 16.24
N ARG A 27 -7.61 5.56 17.15
CA ARG A 27 -6.80 6.77 17.05
C ARG A 27 -5.59 6.54 16.17
N GLU A 28 -5.33 7.43 15.23
CA GLU A 28 -4.12 7.39 14.40
C GLU A 28 -2.89 7.66 15.28
N VAL A 29 -1.94 6.73 15.30
CA VAL A 29 -0.70 6.84 16.08
C VAL A 29 0.52 7.15 15.22
N MET A 30 0.46 6.88 13.91
CA MET A 30 1.58 7.10 13.00
C MET A 30 1.16 7.03 11.53
N GLY A 31 1.72 7.89 10.69
CA GLY A 31 1.75 7.76 9.23
C GLY A 31 3.14 7.31 8.77
N PHE A 32 3.23 6.47 7.73
CA PHE A 32 4.50 6.00 7.19
C PHE A 32 4.40 5.59 5.71
N GLY A 33 5.57 5.46 5.07
CA GLY A 33 5.67 5.30 3.62
C GLY A 33 5.34 6.58 2.87
N GLU A 34 5.79 6.67 1.62
CA GLU A 34 5.70 7.89 0.82
C GLU A 34 4.86 7.66 -0.43
N VAL A 35 3.96 8.60 -0.70
CA VAL A 35 3.26 8.73 -1.97
C VAL A 35 4.27 9.11 -3.04
N ARG A 36 4.40 8.27 -4.06
CA ARG A 36 5.28 8.52 -5.21
C ARG A 36 4.71 9.59 -6.12
N GLN A 37 5.58 10.40 -6.67
CA GLN A 37 5.25 11.35 -7.73
C GLN A 37 5.48 10.65 -9.08
N PHE A 38 4.39 10.30 -9.75
CA PHE A 38 4.39 9.72 -11.10
C PHE A 38 4.14 10.80 -12.16
N ASP A 39 3.23 11.73 -11.89
CA ASP A 39 2.94 12.88 -12.75
C ASP A 39 3.07 14.18 -11.95
N VAL A 40 3.90 15.11 -12.44
CA VAL A 40 4.24 16.33 -11.68
C VAL A 40 3.11 17.34 -11.80
N GLY A 41 2.56 17.77 -10.66
CA GLY A 41 1.46 18.74 -10.62
C GLY A 41 0.07 18.12 -10.73
N ASN A 42 -0.04 16.79 -10.83
CA ASN A 42 -1.30 16.07 -10.91
C ASN A 42 -1.51 15.18 -9.68
N GLU A 43 -1.94 15.82 -8.58
CA GLU A 43 -2.12 15.15 -7.29
C GLU A 43 -3.16 14.04 -7.33
N ALA A 44 -4.27 14.24 -8.05
CA ALA A 44 -5.35 13.26 -8.15
C ALA A 44 -4.86 11.97 -8.82
N GLU A 45 -4.11 12.10 -9.91
CA GLU A 45 -3.50 10.95 -10.59
C GLU A 45 -2.46 10.27 -9.70
N ASN A 46 -1.60 11.03 -9.02
CA ASN A 46 -0.64 10.45 -8.08
C ASN A 46 -1.34 9.67 -6.96
N LEU A 47 -2.40 10.21 -6.36
CA LEU A 47 -3.16 9.49 -5.32
C LEU A 47 -3.77 8.21 -5.88
N PHE A 48 -4.27 8.22 -7.11
CA PHE A 48 -4.81 7.03 -7.78
C PHE A 48 -3.73 5.98 -8.03
N LEU A 49 -2.60 6.36 -8.64
CA LEU A 49 -1.50 5.46 -9.00
C LEU A 49 -0.79 4.88 -7.76
N ASN A 50 -0.85 5.60 -6.63
CA ASN A 50 -0.37 5.12 -5.35
C ASN A 50 -1.37 4.21 -4.62
N ARG A 51 -2.60 4.00 -5.11
CA ARG A 51 -3.51 3.03 -4.47
C ARG A 51 -2.95 1.62 -4.57
N GLY A 52 -3.27 0.83 -3.56
CA GLY A 52 -2.63 -0.46 -3.37
C GLY A 52 -3.27 -1.28 -2.28
N VAL A 53 -2.63 -2.39 -1.94
CA VAL A 53 -3.07 -3.24 -0.84
C VAL A 53 -1.97 -3.48 0.17
N VAL A 54 -2.39 -3.47 1.43
CA VAL A 54 -1.55 -3.76 2.58
C VAL A 54 -1.85 -5.16 3.11
N LEU A 55 -0.79 -5.90 3.40
CA LEU A 55 -0.82 -7.22 4.00
C LEU A 55 0.02 -7.19 5.27
N VAL A 56 -0.38 -7.96 6.27
CA VAL A 56 0.37 -8.16 7.52
C VAL A 56 0.55 -9.66 7.73
N ASP A 57 1.79 -10.10 7.92
CA ASP A 57 2.07 -11.50 8.25
C ASP A 57 2.11 -11.76 9.76
N GLY A 58 2.20 -13.03 10.17
CA GLY A 58 2.22 -13.44 11.58
C GLY A 58 3.41 -12.90 12.40
N SER A 59 4.46 -12.39 11.75
CA SER A 59 5.58 -11.73 12.42
C SER A 59 5.37 -10.22 12.63
N GLY A 60 4.26 -9.67 12.14
CA GLY A 60 3.98 -8.24 12.17
C GLY A 60 4.68 -7.45 11.06
N ARG A 61 5.23 -8.12 10.05
CA ARG A 61 5.79 -7.46 8.87
C ARG A 61 4.65 -6.98 7.98
N ILE A 62 4.78 -5.74 7.52
CA ILE A 62 3.78 -5.05 6.70
C ILE A 62 4.29 -5.05 5.27
N SER A 63 3.50 -5.54 4.33
CA SER A 63 3.82 -5.48 2.89
C SER A 63 2.80 -4.62 2.18
N TYR A 64 3.27 -3.63 1.41
CA TYR A 64 2.45 -2.77 0.59
C TYR A 64 2.71 -3.02 -0.88
N VAL A 65 1.65 -3.20 -1.65
CA VAL A 65 1.71 -3.46 -3.09
C VAL A 65 1.12 -2.28 -3.85
N PHE A 66 1.95 -1.59 -4.64
CA PHE A 66 1.49 -0.57 -5.58
C PHE A 66 0.82 -1.26 -6.77
N ARG A 67 -0.53 -1.27 -6.80
CA ARG A 67 -1.29 -2.02 -7.81
C ARG A 67 -1.39 -1.31 -9.15
N TYR A 68 -1.52 0.00 -9.10
CA TYR A 68 -1.80 0.83 -10.29
C TYR A 68 -0.57 1.58 -10.78
N ALA A 69 0.56 1.47 -10.08
CA ALA A 69 1.81 2.09 -10.50
C ALA A 69 2.28 1.51 -11.86
N PRO A 70 2.82 2.34 -12.77
CA PRO A 70 3.33 1.88 -14.07
C PRO A 70 4.39 0.78 -13.96
N ARG A 71 5.15 0.76 -12.86
CA ARG A 71 6.07 -0.32 -12.47
C ARG A 71 5.68 -0.81 -11.08
N PRO A 72 4.85 -1.86 -10.97
CA PRO A 72 4.41 -2.38 -9.68
C PRO A 72 5.59 -2.86 -8.83
N THR A 73 5.64 -2.38 -7.58
CA THR A 73 6.62 -2.81 -6.58
C THR A 73 5.90 -3.24 -5.31
N VAL A 74 6.63 -4.02 -4.49
CA VAL A 74 6.26 -4.33 -3.12
C VAL A 74 7.24 -3.60 -2.20
N GLN A 75 6.72 -2.78 -1.30
CA GLN A 75 7.47 -2.25 -0.16
C GLN A 75 7.18 -3.08 1.08
N VAL A 76 8.22 -3.33 1.88
CA VAL A 76 8.14 -4.10 3.11
C VAL A 76 8.59 -3.23 4.27
N PHE A 77 7.78 -3.19 5.32
CA PHE A 77 8.01 -2.41 6.53
C PHE A 77 8.00 -3.31 7.77
N THR A 78 8.68 -2.85 8.83
CA THR A 78 8.53 -3.41 10.17
C THR A 78 7.16 -3.04 10.77
N ALA A 79 6.79 -3.69 11.89
CA ALA A 79 5.60 -3.31 12.68
C ALA A 79 5.64 -1.87 13.25
N ARG A 80 6.79 -1.19 13.12
CA ARG A 80 6.98 0.23 13.50
C ARG A 80 7.01 1.16 12.28
N GLY A 81 6.65 0.68 11.09
CA GLY A 81 6.55 1.49 9.89
C GLY A 81 7.89 1.82 9.21
N GLN A 82 9.00 1.22 9.66
CA GLN A 82 10.30 1.42 9.02
C GLN A 82 10.42 0.55 7.77
N GLN A 83 10.71 1.14 6.62
CA GLN A 83 10.94 0.39 5.38
C GLN A 83 12.24 -0.42 5.50
N VAL A 84 12.16 -1.71 5.19
CA VAL A 84 13.32 -2.64 5.23
C VAL A 84 13.69 -3.17 3.85
N ARG A 85 12.75 -3.15 2.90
CA ARG A 85 12.99 -3.65 1.55
C ARG A 85 11.98 -3.09 0.56
N GLU A 86 12.40 -2.95 -0.69
CA GLU A 86 11.52 -2.77 -1.83
C GLU A 86 11.99 -3.67 -2.98
N PHE A 87 11.06 -4.25 -3.73
CA PHE A 87 11.40 -5.03 -4.92
C PHE A 87 10.29 -4.95 -5.99
N PRO A 88 10.64 -5.01 -7.28
CA PRO A 88 9.66 -5.05 -8.36
C PRO A 88 8.93 -6.39 -8.40
N ILE A 89 7.67 -6.37 -8.82
CA ILE A 89 6.93 -7.59 -9.13
C ILE A 89 7.36 -8.05 -10.53
N ARG A 90 7.85 -9.29 -10.66
CA ARG A 90 8.25 -9.89 -11.95
C ARG A 90 7.42 -11.16 -12.21
N GLY A 91 6.98 -11.36 -13.46
CA GLY A 91 6.35 -12.61 -13.91
C GLY A 91 4.83 -12.72 -13.67
N ALA A 92 4.27 -13.92 -13.90
CA ALA A 92 2.84 -14.26 -14.02
C ALA A 92 1.89 -13.80 -12.90
N ALA A 93 2.40 -13.24 -11.79
CA ALA A 93 1.61 -12.54 -10.78
C ALA A 93 0.87 -11.29 -11.32
N VAL A 94 1.37 -10.68 -12.41
CA VAL A 94 0.66 -9.60 -13.12
C VAL A 94 -0.61 -10.11 -13.80
N ALA A 95 -0.65 -11.37 -14.27
CA ALA A 95 -1.81 -11.93 -14.96
C ALA A 95 -3.00 -12.19 -14.02
N LEU A 96 -2.75 -12.54 -12.75
CA LEU A 96 -3.82 -12.75 -11.75
C LEU A 96 -4.49 -11.44 -11.32
N GLN A 97 -3.74 -10.34 -11.30
CA GLN A 97 -4.27 -9.01 -10.98
C GLN A 97 -5.08 -8.41 -12.14
N VAL A 98 -4.66 -8.66 -13.39
CA VAL A 98 -5.43 -8.31 -14.60
C VAL A 98 -6.67 -9.19 -14.76
N ALA A 99 -6.59 -10.48 -14.39
CA ALA A 99 -7.75 -11.37 -14.39
C ALA A 99 -8.79 -10.95 -13.33
N ALA A 100 -8.36 -10.66 -12.09
CA ALA A 100 -9.26 -10.21 -11.02
C ALA A 100 -9.93 -8.86 -11.33
N GLY A 101 -9.24 -7.94 -12.02
CA GLY A 101 -9.83 -6.67 -12.46
C GLY A 101 -10.86 -6.80 -13.58
N ARG A 102 -10.80 -7.87 -14.40
CA ARG A 102 -11.77 -8.14 -15.48
C ARG A 102 -13.09 -8.76 -15.02
N PHE A 103 -13.16 -9.28 -13.78
CA PHE A 103 -14.40 -9.85 -13.24
C PHE A 103 -15.29 -8.83 -12.54
N ASP A 104 -14.82 -7.59 -12.32
CA ASP A 104 -15.58 -6.52 -11.64
C ASP A 104 -16.31 -5.58 -12.62
N ASP A 105 -16.04 -5.70 -13.94
CA ASP A 105 -16.66 -4.89 -15.00
C ASP A 105 -17.89 -5.58 -15.65
N SER A 106 -18.35 -6.69 -15.10
CA SER A 106 -19.54 -7.41 -15.55
C SER A 106 -20.60 -7.44 -14.46
N ASN A 107 -21.26 -6.30 -14.26
CA ASN A 107 -22.61 -6.22 -13.67
C ASN A 107 -23.40 -5.04 -14.26
#